data_AF-A0A7X9PLC1-F1
#
_entry.id   AF-A0A7X9PLC1-F1
#
_cell.length_a   1.000
_cell.length_b   1.000
_cell.length_c   1.000
_cell.angle_alpha   90.00
_cell.angle_beta   90.00
_cell.angle_gamma   90.00
#
_symmetry.space_group_name_H-M   'P 1'
#
loop_
_entity.id
_entity.type
_entity.pdbx_description
1 polymer ?
#
loop_
_entity_poly.entity_id
_entity_poly.type
_entity_poly.pdbx_seq_one_letter_code
_entity_poly.pdbx_strand_id
1 'polypeptide(L)'
;MKKIIFLFLSLLAITGKPQNCVAEKLAVSDTALTFILSNEAPGFLIDNLIANGYGDSCLYSVLVALQPISGGVITDAFLDSLASCPAGSEIFTAELYNFSSEYNNPIGIGEDGHLIVAQIYGRDYLENEGFITYNDTLVPVGLKLFTKAIGPEYYIDAGSHTIGGVTTIYKAFAIAWSLGSTVVLTNEAPGYLIDKLIANGFGSNNLFEVLTALQPVSGGTIPLDYLNQLAACPAGSEIFTVPLINFAGLNNPVCMNSNGTLSINPIFGRDYYQDEGYGNYIGNYAGVGNVLFTYAISPQYYIYASVCQLPNVAYKAFVFSWSDPSVDIPEAETIHQSFSVYPNPFSEGFYIPHFSEKTQIEIYDIHEKLIYHTELKANNWVQPDFLSKGVYILKLKNDKGSWQKKIIKY
;
A
#
# COMPACT_ATOMS: atom_id res chain seq x y z
N MET A 1 55.32 20.08 41.88
CA MET A 1 56.11 21.32 41.76
C MET A 1 55.36 22.28 40.85
N LYS A 2 55.07 23.51 41.33
CA LYS A 2 54.46 24.66 40.62
C LYS A 2 52.99 24.46 40.17
N LYS A 3 52.06 25.40 40.27
CA LYS A 3 51.90 26.77 40.87
C LYS A 3 50.54 27.22 40.25
N ILE A 4 49.49 27.59 40.96
CA ILE A 4 49.10 28.96 41.35
C ILE A 4 47.56 28.93 41.31
N ILE A 5 46.89 29.26 42.42
CA ILE A 5 45.69 30.11 42.36
C ILE A 5 45.85 31.13 43.48
N PHE A 6 45.97 32.39 43.06
CA PHE A 6 46.05 33.55 43.92
C PHE A 6 44.64 33.91 44.37
N LEU A 7 44.46 33.99 45.69
CA LEU A 7 43.37 34.70 46.33
C LEU A 7 43.52 36.19 46.02
N PHE A 8 42.49 36.83 45.48
CA PHE A 8 42.26 38.25 45.70
C PHE A 8 40.93 38.41 46.42
N LEU A 9 41.04 38.46 47.75
CA LEU A 9 40.05 39.06 48.62
C LEU A 9 40.09 40.57 48.34
N SER A 10 39.01 41.14 47.80
CA SER A 10 38.74 42.56 47.96
C SER A 10 37.45 42.71 48.73
N LEU A 11 37.59 43.31 49.91
CA LEU A 11 36.55 43.62 50.86
C LEU A 11 35.96 44.97 50.45
N LEU A 12 34.70 45.01 50.00
CA LEU A 12 33.88 46.22 50.02
C LEU A 12 32.53 45.86 50.65
N ALA A 13 32.32 46.33 51.87
CA ALA A 13 31.09 46.16 52.62
C ALA A 13 30.16 47.33 52.33
N ILE A 14 28.96 47.12 51.78
CA ILE A 14 27.80 48.02 51.99
C ILE A 14 26.49 47.20 51.93
N THR A 15 25.85 47.15 53.11
CA THR A 15 24.42 46.98 53.43
C THR A 15 23.43 46.76 52.28
N GLY A 16 22.87 45.54 52.21
CA GLY A 16 21.66 45.22 51.47
C GLY A 16 21.03 43.97 52.09
N LYS A 17 19.70 43.97 52.26
CA LYS A 17 18.86 42.93 52.90
C LYS A 17 19.28 41.49 52.52
N PRO A 18 18.97 40.47 53.36
CA PRO A 18 19.11 39.08 52.93
C PRO A 18 18.26 38.86 51.69
N GLN A 19 18.91 38.85 50.53
CA GLN A 19 18.34 38.36 49.31
C GLN A 19 18.29 36.85 49.51
N ASN A 20 17.08 36.31 49.62
CA ASN A 20 16.86 34.88 49.52
C ASN A 20 17.45 34.44 48.18
N CYS A 21 18.68 33.93 48.19
CA CYS A 21 19.23 33.14 47.11
C CYS A 21 18.44 31.83 47.11
N VAL A 22 17.26 31.86 46.50
CA VAL A 22 16.67 30.65 45.97
C VAL A 22 17.61 30.27 44.84
N ALA A 23 18.40 29.21 45.06
CA ALA A 23 19.09 28.56 43.97
C ALA A 23 18.00 28.12 42.99
N GLU A 24 17.84 28.87 41.90
CA GLU A 24 17.02 28.46 40.78
C GLU A 24 17.73 27.21 40.23
N LYS A 25 17.22 26.03 40.62
CA LYS A 25 17.67 24.75 40.09
C LYS A 25 17.47 24.85 38.59
N LEU A 26 18.54 25.07 37.83
CA LEU A 26 18.51 25.01 36.37
C LEU A 26 17.84 23.68 36.03
N ALA A 27 16.64 23.73 35.46
CA ALA A 27 16.00 22.54 34.91
C ALA A 27 16.91 22.05 33.78
N VAL A 28 17.48 20.85 33.95
CA VAL A 28 18.21 20.18 32.88
C VAL A 28 17.16 19.66 31.91
N SER A 29 17.18 20.15 30.68
CA SER A 29 16.33 19.63 29.61
C SER A 29 17.10 18.59 28.80
N ASP A 30 16.56 17.40 28.68
CA ASP A 30 17.05 16.35 27.78
C ASP A 30 16.14 16.24 26.56
N THR A 31 16.60 15.59 25.49
CA THR A 31 15.79 15.31 24.30
C THR A 31 15.80 13.82 24.00
N ALA A 32 14.64 13.25 23.75
CA ALA A 32 14.49 11.85 23.37
C ALA A 32 13.89 11.73 21.96
N LEU A 33 14.51 10.91 21.11
CA LEU A 33 13.89 10.51 19.84
C LEU A 33 12.63 9.70 20.14
N THR A 34 11.57 9.98 19.39
CA THR A 34 10.26 9.37 19.59
C THR A 34 9.72 8.82 18.28
N PHE A 35 9.27 7.57 18.30
CA PHE A 35 8.56 6.96 17.18
C PHE A 35 7.05 6.99 17.46
N ILE A 36 6.24 7.47 16.51
CA ILE A 36 4.78 7.53 16.68
C ILE A 36 4.12 6.31 16.05
N LEU A 37 3.20 5.68 16.77
CA LEU A 37 2.27 4.68 16.26
C LEU A 37 0.86 5.28 16.24
N SER A 38 0.29 5.44 15.05
CA SER A 38 -0.96 6.17 14.86
C SER A 38 -2.12 5.22 14.58
N ASN A 39 -3.20 5.28 15.37
CA ASN A 39 -4.46 4.60 15.08
C ASN A 39 -5.42 5.47 14.26
N GLU A 40 -4.90 6.38 13.45
CA GLU A 40 -5.75 7.34 12.77
C GLU A 40 -6.75 6.72 11.80
N ALA A 41 -7.98 7.24 11.83
CA ALA A 41 -8.95 6.97 10.80
C ALA A 41 -8.49 7.54 9.43
N PRO A 42 -8.90 6.92 8.31
CA PRO A 42 -9.76 5.75 8.22
C PRO A 42 -8.97 4.44 8.17
N GLY A 43 -7.65 4.51 8.39
CA GLY A 43 -6.74 3.37 8.22
C GLY A 43 -6.61 2.48 9.44
N PHE A 44 -6.71 3.05 10.66
CA PHE A 44 -6.74 2.33 11.94
C PHE A 44 -5.63 1.27 12.08
N LEU A 45 -4.36 1.69 11.97
CA LEU A 45 -3.21 0.77 12.01
C LEU A 45 -3.21 -0.12 13.27
N ILE A 46 -3.46 0.46 14.44
CA ILE A 46 -3.43 -0.28 15.71
C ILE A 46 -4.54 -1.34 15.73
N ASP A 47 -5.75 -0.96 15.33
CA ASP A 47 -6.87 -1.91 15.29
C ASP A 47 -6.62 -3.04 14.28
N ASN A 48 -6.02 -2.74 13.12
CA ASN A 48 -5.63 -3.76 12.15
C ASN A 48 -4.58 -4.73 12.74
N LEU A 49 -3.58 -4.23 13.45
CA LEU A 49 -2.59 -5.08 14.12
C LEU A 49 -3.24 -5.97 15.17
N ILE A 50 -4.16 -5.42 15.98
CA ILE A 50 -4.91 -6.18 16.99
C ILE A 50 -5.73 -7.29 16.34
N ALA A 51 -6.48 -6.98 15.28
CA ALA A 51 -7.28 -7.97 14.55
C ALA A 51 -6.44 -9.13 13.98
N ASN A 52 -5.13 -8.91 13.81
CA ASN A 52 -4.18 -9.90 13.31
C ASN A 52 -3.27 -10.47 14.41
N GLY A 53 -3.70 -10.43 15.66
CA GLY A 53 -3.07 -11.15 16.77
C GLY A 53 -1.98 -10.41 17.54
N TYR A 54 -1.77 -9.12 17.25
CA TYR A 54 -0.79 -8.30 17.99
C TYR A 54 -1.37 -7.65 19.25
N GLY A 55 -2.64 -7.89 19.61
CA GLY A 55 -3.30 -7.19 20.71
C GLY A 55 -2.61 -7.34 22.07
N ASP A 56 -2.20 -8.56 22.40
CA ASP A 56 -1.49 -8.88 23.65
C ASP A 56 0.02 -8.63 23.56
N SER A 57 0.52 -8.14 22.41
CA SER A 57 1.93 -7.81 22.25
C SER A 57 2.25 -6.48 22.94
N CYS A 58 3.39 -6.40 23.62
CA CYS A 58 3.91 -5.13 24.09
C CYS A 58 4.37 -4.26 22.91
N LEU A 59 4.44 -2.95 23.12
CA LEU A 59 4.81 -2.00 22.08
C LEU A 59 6.21 -2.27 21.48
N TYR A 60 7.17 -2.79 22.26
CA TYR A 60 8.47 -3.22 21.72
C TYR A 60 8.32 -4.31 20.66
N SER A 61 7.57 -5.37 20.97
CA SER A 61 7.33 -6.49 20.05
C SER A 61 6.59 -6.05 18.79
N VAL A 62 5.69 -5.07 18.91
CA VAL A 62 5.01 -4.46 17.75
C VAL A 62 6.02 -3.74 16.86
N LEU A 63 6.92 -2.92 17.43
CA LEU A 63 7.95 -2.24 16.64
C LEU A 63 8.93 -3.22 15.96
N VAL A 64 9.30 -4.31 16.65
CA VAL A 64 10.10 -5.39 16.05
C VAL A 64 9.38 -6.03 14.86
N ALA A 65 8.07 -6.23 14.94
CA ALA A 65 7.29 -6.79 13.83
C ALA A 65 7.15 -5.81 12.64
N LEU A 66 7.09 -4.50 12.92
CA LEU A 66 7.02 -3.47 11.89
C LEU A 66 8.39 -3.13 11.29
N GLN A 67 9.49 -3.44 11.97
CA GLN A 67 10.83 -3.07 11.53
C GLN A 67 11.17 -3.53 10.10
N PRO A 68 10.93 -4.81 9.70
CA PRO A 68 11.35 -5.31 8.39
C PRO A 68 10.66 -4.60 7.22
N ILE A 69 9.42 -4.14 7.43
CA ILE A 69 8.59 -3.47 6.42
C ILE A 69 8.73 -1.94 6.47
N SER A 70 9.55 -1.41 7.40
CA SER A 70 9.66 0.03 7.64
C SER A 70 10.54 0.77 6.63
N GLY A 71 11.21 0.07 5.72
CA GLY A 71 12.19 0.67 4.82
C GLY A 71 13.39 1.28 5.56
N GLY A 72 13.72 0.77 6.75
CA GLY A 72 14.78 1.28 7.60
C GLY A 72 14.42 2.55 8.39
N VAL A 73 13.13 2.89 8.48
CA VAL A 73 12.65 3.97 9.35
C VAL A 73 12.81 3.58 10.83
N ILE A 74 12.45 2.35 11.18
CA ILE A 74 12.75 1.78 12.50
C ILE A 74 14.16 1.18 12.41
N THR A 75 15.15 1.88 12.96
CA THR A 75 16.56 1.47 12.86
C THR A 75 16.93 0.48 13.97
N ASP A 76 17.96 -0.34 13.73
CA ASP A 76 18.52 -1.23 14.75
C ASP A 76 18.95 -0.44 15.99
N ALA A 77 19.60 0.72 15.80
CA ALA A 77 20.04 1.57 16.90
C ALA A 77 18.89 2.08 17.79
N PHE A 78 17.73 2.38 17.18
CA PHE A 78 16.54 2.78 17.94
C PHE A 78 15.97 1.59 18.73
N LEU A 79 15.87 0.40 18.11
CA LEU A 79 15.43 -0.80 18.82
C LEU A 79 16.41 -1.23 19.92
N ASP A 80 17.72 -1.10 19.70
CA ASP A 80 18.75 -1.38 20.72
C ASP A 80 18.62 -0.46 21.93
N SER A 81 18.26 0.81 21.70
CA SER A 81 18.00 1.79 22.77
C SER A 81 16.76 1.38 23.58
N LEU A 82 15.67 1.01 22.90
CA LEU A 82 14.47 0.49 23.56
C LEU A 82 14.74 -0.82 24.31
N ALA A 83 15.49 -1.75 23.72
CA ALA A 83 15.86 -3.02 24.33
C ALA A 83 16.70 -2.85 25.61
N SER A 84 17.40 -1.72 25.73
CA SER A 84 18.21 -1.36 26.89
C SER A 84 17.39 -0.75 28.03
N CYS A 85 16.10 -0.47 27.83
CA CYS A 85 15.22 0.07 28.86
C CYS A 85 15.01 -0.96 30.00
N PRO A 86 14.73 -0.50 31.24
CA PRO A 86 14.38 -1.41 32.33
C PRO A 86 13.17 -2.30 31.98
N ALA A 87 13.17 -3.55 32.41
CA ALA A 87 12.09 -4.51 32.10
C ALA A 87 10.68 -4.07 32.56
N GLY A 88 10.59 -3.17 33.55
CA GLY A 88 9.33 -2.60 34.03
C GLY A 88 8.86 -1.35 33.27
N SER A 89 9.56 -0.96 32.20
CA SER A 89 9.22 0.23 31.41
C SER A 89 7.93 0.00 30.62
N GLU A 90 7.23 1.09 30.30
CA GLU A 90 5.94 1.05 29.60
C GLU A 90 6.05 0.37 28.23
N ILE A 91 7.17 0.54 27.52
CA ILE A 91 7.45 -0.12 26.24
C ILE A 91 7.37 -1.67 26.29
N PHE A 92 7.61 -2.28 27.45
CA PHE A 92 7.52 -3.75 27.65
C PHE A 92 6.26 -4.21 28.36
N THR A 93 5.53 -3.30 29.01
CA THR A 93 4.40 -3.63 29.89
C THR A 93 3.07 -3.15 29.35
N ALA A 94 3.05 -2.14 28.47
CA ALA A 94 1.85 -1.68 27.80
C ALA A 94 1.55 -2.57 26.59
N GLU A 95 0.42 -3.28 26.66
CA GLU A 95 -0.14 -4.06 25.55
C GLU A 95 -0.74 -3.15 24.48
N LEU A 96 -0.63 -3.56 23.21
CA LEU A 96 -1.16 -2.80 22.08
C LEU A 96 -2.67 -2.56 22.19
N TYR A 97 -3.43 -3.53 22.72
CA TYR A 97 -4.87 -3.43 22.88
C TYR A 97 -5.31 -2.23 23.73
N ASN A 98 -4.47 -1.76 24.67
CA ASN A 98 -4.76 -0.58 25.49
C ASN A 98 -4.86 0.72 24.67
N PHE A 99 -4.36 0.69 23.44
CA PHE A 99 -4.38 1.80 22.50
C PHE A 99 -5.42 1.61 21.38
N SER A 100 -6.26 0.57 21.46
CA SER A 100 -7.43 0.42 20.58
C SER A 100 -8.49 1.47 20.89
N SER A 101 -8.90 2.22 19.86
CA SER A 101 -10.06 3.14 19.82
C SER A 101 -9.86 4.12 18.67
N GLU A 102 -10.94 4.44 17.97
CA GLU A 102 -10.98 5.52 16.98
C GLU A 102 -10.74 6.92 17.59
N TYR A 103 -10.94 7.06 18.91
CA TYR A 103 -10.71 8.29 19.66
C TYR A 103 -9.32 8.34 20.30
N ASN A 104 -8.53 7.27 20.24
CA ASN A 104 -7.20 7.30 20.80
C ASN A 104 -6.29 8.14 19.91
N ASN A 105 -5.67 9.13 20.54
CA ASN A 105 -4.60 9.89 19.92
C ASN A 105 -3.41 8.95 19.64
N PRO A 106 -2.61 9.24 18.60
CA PRO A 106 -1.37 8.51 18.33
C PRO A 106 -0.46 8.43 19.56
N ILE A 107 0.20 7.29 19.71
CA ILE A 107 1.10 7.01 20.84
C ILE A 107 2.55 7.17 20.40
N GLY A 108 3.27 8.05 21.08
CA GLY A 108 4.71 8.22 20.93
C GLY A 108 5.47 7.30 21.87
N ILE A 109 6.49 6.65 21.31
CA ILE A 109 7.40 5.74 22.01
C ILE A 109 8.76 6.41 22.03
N GLY A 110 9.14 6.97 23.19
CA GLY A 110 10.46 7.55 23.40
C GLY A 110 11.54 6.48 23.44
N GLU A 111 12.75 6.80 22.98
CA GLU A 111 13.92 5.90 23.06
C GLU A 111 14.33 5.55 24.49
N ASP A 112 13.82 6.31 25.47
CA ASP A 112 13.92 6.07 26.92
C ASP A 112 12.86 5.09 27.45
N GLY A 113 11.98 4.58 26.58
CA GLY A 113 10.92 3.63 26.90
C GLY A 113 9.66 4.26 27.51
N HIS A 114 9.58 5.59 27.62
CA HIS A 114 8.40 6.31 28.08
C HIS A 114 7.39 6.50 26.94
N LEU A 115 6.10 6.44 27.28
CA LEU A 115 5.03 6.66 26.32
C LEU A 115 4.44 8.06 26.45
N ILE A 116 4.23 8.71 25.31
CA ILE A 116 3.63 10.04 25.25
C ILE A 116 2.46 10.07 24.28
N VAL A 117 1.31 10.54 24.73
CA VAL A 117 0.16 10.73 23.84
C VAL A 117 0.39 12.01 23.04
N ALA A 118 0.52 11.89 21.72
CA ALA A 118 0.83 13.00 20.83
C ALA A 118 -0.18 13.06 19.67
N GLN A 119 -0.77 14.22 19.42
CA GLN A 119 -1.70 14.42 18.30
C GLN A 119 -0.94 14.62 16.98
N ILE A 120 -0.10 13.65 16.63
CA ILE A 120 0.73 13.64 15.43
C ILE A 120 0.19 12.57 14.49
N TYR A 121 -0.37 12.99 13.37
CA TYR A 121 -1.02 12.11 12.41
C TYR A 121 -0.19 12.00 11.13
N GLY A 122 0.00 10.77 10.62
CA GLY A 122 0.87 10.51 9.48
C GLY A 122 0.38 11.19 8.21
N ARG A 123 -0.94 11.29 8.04
CA ARG A 123 -1.58 11.98 6.91
C ARG A 123 -1.16 13.45 6.77
N ASP A 124 -0.81 14.13 7.86
CA ASP A 124 -0.44 15.55 7.85
C ASP A 124 0.96 15.78 7.26
N TYR A 125 1.74 14.70 7.13
CA TYR A 125 3.13 14.70 6.65
C TYR A 125 3.31 13.90 5.36
N LEU A 126 2.25 13.28 4.85
CA LEU A 126 2.29 12.60 3.55
C LEU A 126 2.58 13.63 2.44
N GLU A 127 3.62 13.39 1.66
CA GLU A 127 4.05 14.27 0.54
C GLU A 127 4.40 15.71 0.97
N ASN A 128 4.59 15.94 2.26
CA ASN A 128 4.94 17.26 2.79
C ASN A 128 6.46 17.50 2.72
N GLU A 129 6.87 18.76 2.54
CA GLU A 129 8.28 19.14 2.52
C GLU A 129 8.94 18.80 3.86
N GLY A 130 10.15 18.22 3.81
CA GLY A 130 10.86 17.77 5.00
C GLY A 130 10.56 16.33 5.42
N PHE A 131 9.66 15.64 4.72
CA PHE A 131 9.25 14.27 5.05
C PHE A 131 9.35 13.34 3.84
N ILE A 132 9.64 12.06 4.11
CA ILE A 132 9.63 10.98 3.13
C ILE A 132 8.77 9.82 3.67
N THR A 133 7.98 9.20 2.79
CA THR A 133 7.11 8.09 3.16
C THR A 133 7.54 6.79 2.47
N TYR A 134 7.77 5.76 3.27
CA TYR A 134 7.96 4.39 2.83
C TYR A 134 6.67 3.60 3.03
N ASN A 135 6.48 2.56 2.25
CA ASN A 135 5.34 1.66 2.40
C ASN A 135 5.75 0.24 2.04
N ASP A 136 5.18 -0.71 2.76
CA ASP A 136 5.30 -2.14 2.46
C ASP A 136 4.15 -2.89 3.18
N THR A 137 3.98 -4.17 2.86
CA THR A 137 2.88 -5.01 3.34
C THR A 137 3.33 -5.88 4.51
N LEU A 138 2.67 -5.74 5.67
CA LEU A 138 2.78 -6.71 6.75
C LEU A 138 1.71 -7.78 6.55
N VAL A 139 2.08 -8.98 6.13
CA VAL A 139 1.10 -10.07 5.97
C VAL A 139 0.71 -10.64 7.33
N PRO A 140 -0.58 -10.84 7.66
CA PRO A 140 -1.79 -10.59 6.85
C PRO A 140 -2.48 -9.24 7.12
N VAL A 141 -1.81 -8.32 7.80
CA VAL A 141 -2.30 -6.99 8.22
C VAL A 141 -2.47 -5.99 7.06
N GLY A 142 -1.81 -6.20 5.92
CA GLY A 142 -1.90 -5.36 4.73
C GLY A 142 -0.87 -4.21 4.67
N LEU A 143 -1.12 -3.25 3.77
CA LEU A 143 -0.22 -2.11 3.51
C LEU A 143 -0.04 -1.23 4.75
N LYS A 144 1.19 -0.82 5.02
CA LYS A 144 1.58 0.06 6.12
C LYS A 144 2.42 1.20 5.58
N LEU A 145 2.27 2.39 6.16
CA LEU A 145 3.02 3.58 5.79
C LEU A 145 3.92 4.01 6.93
N PHE A 146 5.14 4.42 6.59
CA PHE A 146 6.13 4.94 7.52
C PHE A 146 6.62 6.28 6.99
N THR A 147 6.18 7.36 7.63
CA THR A 147 6.59 8.71 7.27
C THR A 147 7.68 9.16 8.23
N LYS A 148 8.85 9.55 7.73
CA LYS A 148 9.96 10.05 8.55
C LYS A 148 10.41 11.43 8.11
N ALA A 149 10.88 12.21 9.07
CA ALA A 149 11.60 13.45 8.82
C ALA A 149 12.91 13.17 8.07
N ILE A 150 13.29 14.03 7.13
CA ILE A 150 14.55 13.91 6.39
C ILE A 150 15.77 14.40 7.18
N GLY A 151 15.53 15.16 8.27
CA GLY A 151 16.56 15.71 9.14
C GLY A 151 15.99 16.19 10.49
N PRO A 152 16.84 16.38 11.52
CA PRO A 152 16.42 16.80 12.86
C PRO A 152 15.65 18.13 12.92
N GLU A 153 15.87 19.01 11.95
CA GLU A 153 15.16 20.29 11.82
C GLU A 153 13.65 20.13 11.51
N TYR A 154 13.25 18.95 11.01
CA TYR A 154 11.87 18.59 10.74
C TYR A 154 11.25 17.69 11.82
N TYR A 155 11.97 17.39 12.91
CA TYR A 155 11.40 16.62 14.01
C TYR A 155 10.24 17.36 14.66
N ILE A 156 9.16 16.64 14.90
CA ILE A 156 7.91 17.21 15.41
C ILE A 156 7.94 17.17 16.94
N ASP A 157 7.46 18.22 17.59
CA ASP A 157 7.32 18.21 19.05
C ASP A 157 6.21 17.25 19.47
N ALA A 158 6.57 16.17 20.17
CA ALA A 158 5.63 15.19 20.70
C ALA A 158 5.22 15.51 22.15
N GLY A 159 5.76 16.56 22.75
CA GLY A 159 5.50 16.98 24.12
C GLY A 159 6.72 16.80 25.04
N SER A 160 6.48 16.81 26.34
CA SER A 160 7.53 16.69 27.35
C SER A 160 7.04 15.99 28.62
N HIS A 161 7.97 15.39 29.35
CA HIS A 161 7.72 14.76 30.65
C HIS A 161 8.79 15.17 31.66
N THR A 162 8.40 15.39 32.92
CA THR A 162 9.31 15.84 33.98
C THR A 162 9.36 14.85 35.14
N ILE A 163 10.51 14.21 35.34
CA ILE A 163 10.77 13.30 36.48
C ILE A 163 11.97 13.84 37.27
N GLY A 164 11.83 13.96 38.60
CA GLY A 164 12.95 14.38 39.46
C GLY A 164 13.47 15.81 39.19
N GLY A 165 12.72 16.62 38.45
CA GLY A 165 13.13 17.95 38.00
C GLY A 165 14.05 17.96 36.77
N VAL A 166 14.14 16.84 36.05
CA VAL A 166 14.67 16.77 34.68
C VAL A 166 13.48 16.72 33.74
N THR A 167 13.47 17.59 32.73
CA THR A 167 12.41 17.60 31.71
C THR A 167 12.96 16.99 30.43
N THR A 168 12.38 15.88 30.00
CA THR A 168 12.68 15.29 28.70
C THR A 168 11.71 15.85 27.67
N ILE A 169 12.23 16.36 26.56
CA ILE A 169 11.46 16.82 25.40
C ILE A 169 11.45 15.70 24.36
N TYR A 170 10.27 15.27 23.94
CA TYR A 170 10.09 14.19 23.00
C TYR A 170 10.00 14.75 21.58
N LYS A 171 10.88 14.28 20.70
CA LYS A 171 10.95 14.71 19.30
C LYS A 171 10.61 13.55 18.39
N ALA A 172 9.43 13.63 17.78
CA ALA A 172 8.96 12.64 16.83
C ALA A 172 9.76 12.72 15.53
N PHE A 173 10.52 11.67 15.23
CA PHE A 173 11.32 11.58 14.01
C PHE A 173 10.60 10.80 12.90
N ALA A 174 9.66 9.93 13.27
CA ALA A 174 8.88 9.13 12.34
C ALA A 174 7.54 8.69 12.92
N ILE A 175 6.66 8.24 12.03
CA ILE A 175 5.31 7.77 12.34
C ILE A 175 4.95 6.56 11.46
N ALA A 176 4.45 5.49 12.09
CA ALA A 176 3.75 4.40 11.40
C ALA A 176 2.25 4.63 11.42
N TRP A 177 1.61 4.45 10.27
CA TRP A 177 0.17 4.66 10.08
C TRP A 177 -0.38 3.81 8.92
N SER A 178 -1.68 3.89 8.68
CA SER A 178 -2.36 3.23 7.55
C SER A 178 -3.27 4.22 6.85
N LEU A 179 -3.40 4.10 5.52
CA LEU A 179 -4.38 4.85 4.74
C LEU A 179 -5.75 4.18 4.83
N GLY A 180 -6.81 4.99 4.84
CA GLY A 180 -8.15 4.49 4.53
C GLY A 180 -8.22 4.15 3.05
N SER A 181 -8.48 2.89 2.73
CA SER A 181 -8.47 2.39 1.36
C SER A 181 -9.85 1.91 0.93
N THR A 182 -10.14 1.99 -0.37
CA THR A 182 -11.37 1.46 -0.93
C THR A 182 -11.13 0.75 -2.26
N VAL A 183 -11.85 -0.36 -2.45
CA VAL A 183 -12.04 -0.97 -3.77
C VAL A 183 -13.35 -0.44 -4.34
N VAL A 184 -13.33 -0.09 -5.61
CA VAL A 184 -14.48 0.50 -6.30
C VAL A 184 -15.04 -0.51 -7.30
N LEU A 185 -16.35 -0.72 -7.26
CA LEU A 185 -17.08 -1.49 -8.26
C LEU A 185 -17.93 -0.53 -9.09
N THR A 186 -17.76 -0.53 -10.40
CA THR A 186 -18.43 0.42 -11.30
C THR A 186 -19.49 -0.30 -12.14
N ASN A 187 -20.64 0.35 -12.38
CA ASN A 187 -21.62 -0.09 -13.38
C ASN A 187 -21.58 0.78 -14.64
N GLU A 188 -20.39 1.20 -15.00
CA GLU A 188 -20.24 2.23 -16.01
C GLU A 188 -20.53 1.74 -17.43
N ALA A 189 -20.98 2.69 -18.26
CA ALA A 189 -21.11 2.46 -19.68
C ALA A 189 -19.78 2.78 -20.39
N PRO A 190 -19.46 2.06 -21.47
CA PRO A 190 -20.13 0.85 -21.93
C PRO A 190 -19.62 -0.35 -21.11
N GLY A 191 -20.50 -1.27 -20.65
CA GLY A 191 -20.05 -2.55 -20.05
C GLY A 191 -20.91 -3.07 -18.91
N TYR A 192 -21.36 -2.18 -18.01
CA TYR A 192 -22.34 -2.49 -16.98
C TYR A 192 -21.98 -3.72 -16.11
N LEU A 193 -20.79 -3.71 -15.49
CA LEU A 193 -20.29 -4.85 -14.72
C LEU A 193 -21.24 -5.29 -13.59
N ILE A 194 -21.82 -4.34 -12.83
CA ILE A 194 -22.76 -4.67 -11.74
C ILE A 194 -23.99 -5.39 -12.31
N ASP A 195 -24.55 -4.90 -13.42
CA ASP A 195 -25.70 -5.55 -14.05
C ASP A 195 -25.35 -6.94 -14.60
N LYS A 196 -24.15 -7.12 -15.18
CA LYS A 196 -23.66 -8.43 -15.63
C LYS A 196 -23.50 -9.40 -14.44
N LEU A 197 -22.96 -8.95 -13.31
CA LEU A 197 -22.86 -9.75 -12.09
C LEU A 197 -24.24 -10.13 -11.54
N ILE A 198 -25.19 -9.19 -11.50
CA ILE A 198 -26.57 -9.45 -11.09
C ILE A 198 -27.22 -10.51 -11.99
N ALA A 199 -27.07 -10.38 -13.31
CA ALA A 199 -27.58 -11.35 -14.27
C ALA A 199 -26.92 -12.73 -14.11
N ASN A 200 -25.70 -12.78 -13.58
CA ASN A 200 -24.98 -14.00 -13.24
C ASN A 200 -25.35 -14.58 -11.85
N GLY A 201 -26.32 -13.99 -11.16
CA GLY A 201 -26.85 -14.52 -9.89
C GLY A 201 -26.33 -13.81 -8.63
N PHE A 202 -25.48 -12.78 -8.76
CA PHE A 202 -24.94 -12.05 -7.61
C PHE A 202 -25.91 -11.04 -6.99
N GLY A 203 -27.13 -10.89 -7.52
CA GLY A 203 -28.04 -9.82 -7.09
C GLY A 203 -28.34 -9.82 -5.58
N SER A 204 -28.49 -10.99 -4.96
CA SER A 204 -28.75 -11.12 -3.53
C SER A 204 -27.48 -11.14 -2.66
N ASN A 205 -26.29 -11.24 -3.27
CA ASN A 205 -25.04 -11.26 -2.53
C ASN A 205 -24.71 -9.89 -1.97
N ASN A 206 -24.07 -9.87 -0.80
CA ASN A 206 -23.51 -8.63 -0.26
C ASN A 206 -22.20 -8.27 -0.98
N LEU A 207 -21.71 -7.04 -0.79
CA LEU A 207 -20.53 -6.55 -1.48
C LEU A 207 -19.25 -7.32 -1.09
N PHE A 208 -19.15 -7.84 0.13
CA PHE A 208 -18.02 -8.66 0.54
C PHE A 208 -17.96 -9.98 -0.25
N GLU A 209 -19.10 -10.65 -0.42
CA GLU A 209 -19.22 -11.88 -1.22
C GLU A 209 -18.89 -11.63 -2.70
N VAL A 210 -19.34 -10.49 -3.25
CA VAL A 210 -19.02 -10.07 -4.62
C VAL A 210 -17.51 -9.85 -4.78
N LEU A 211 -16.87 -9.12 -3.86
CA LEU A 211 -15.41 -8.92 -3.89
C LEU A 211 -14.64 -10.23 -3.74
N THR A 212 -15.10 -11.13 -2.88
CA THR A 212 -14.49 -12.45 -2.70
C THR A 212 -14.60 -13.29 -3.98
N ALA A 213 -15.71 -13.19 -4.71
CA ALA A 213 -15.86 -13.84 -6.01
C ALA A 213 -14.95 -13.23 -7.09
N LEU A 214 -14.76 -11.91 -7.10
CA LEU A 214 -13.90 -11.22 -8.07
C LEU A 214 -12.41 -11.38 -7.77
N GLN A 215 -12.02 -11.60 -6.53
CA GLN A 215 -10.61 -11.64 -6.13
C GLN A 215 -9.76 -12.67 -6.89
N PRO A 216 -10.20 -13.93 -7.09
CA PRO A 216 -9.43 -14.92 -7.84
C PRO A 216 -9.16 -14.54 -9.30
N VAL A 217 -10.06 -13.76 -9.92
CA VAL A 217 -9.91 -13.29 -11.30
C VAL A 217 -9.26 -11.91 -11.37
N SER A 218 -8.83 -11.33 -10.25
CA SER A 218 -8.27 -9.97 -10.20
C SER A 218 -6.77 -9.91 -10.51
N GLY A 219 -6.11 -11.05 -10.67
CA GLY A 219 -4.64 -11.10 -10.83
C GLY A 219 -3.88 -10.62 -9.60
N GLY A 220 -4.52 -10.60 -8.43
CA GLY A 220 -3.96 -10.07 -7.18
C GLY A 220 -4.12 -8.56 -7.01
N THR A 221 -4.78 -7.87 -7.94
CA THR A 221 -5.07 -6.42 -7.81
C THR A 221 -5.99 -6.13 -6.64
N ILE A 222 -6.96 -7.01 -6.35
CA ILE A 222 -7.67 -7.04 -5.07
C ILE A 222 -6.81 -7.88 -4.10
N PRO A 223 -6.12 -7.26 -3.12
CA PRO A 223 -5.21 -7.97 -2.25
C PRO A 223 -5.96 -8.84 -1.25
N LEU A 224 -5.41 -10.02 -0.92
CA LEU A 224 -6.02 -10.90 0.08
C LEU A 224 -6.12 -10.22 1.45
N ASP A 225 -5.11 -9.45 1.84
CA ASP A 225 -5.09 -8.73 3.12
C ASP A 225 -6.20 -7.67 3.21
N TYR A 226 -6.61 -7.09 2.07
CA TYR A 226 -7.75 -6.19 2.02
C TYR A 226 -9.07 -6.94 2.28
N LEU A 227 -9.24 -8.14 1.72
CA LEU A 227 -10.38 -8.99 2.04
C LEU A 227 -10.37 -9.44 3.51
N ASN A 228 -9.20 -9.76 4.07
CA ASN A 228 -9.08 -10.10 5.48
C ASN A 228 -9.49 -8.92 6.37
N GLN A 229 -9.11 -7.70 6.00
CA GLN A 229 -9.52 -6.47 6.70
C GLN A 229 -11.04 -6.28 6.65
N LEU A 230 -11.66 -6.46 5.48
CA LEU A 230 -13.12 -6.42 5.35
C LEU A 230 -13.79 -7.52 6.18
N ALA A 231 -13.26 -8.75 6.15
CA ALA A 231 -13.80 -9.90 6.89
C ALA A 231 -13.78 -9.69 8.41
N ALA A 232 -12.84 -8.87 8.92
CA ALA A 232 -12.74 -8.51 10.33
C ALA A 232 -13.72 -7.40 10.75
N CYS A 233 -14.45 -6.78 9.82
CA CYS A 233 -15.44 -5.76 10.14
C CYS A 233 -16.62 -6.36 10.95
N PRO A 234 -17.33 -5.53 11.73
CA PRO A 234 -18.53 -5.98 12.44
C PRO A 234 -19.57 -6.59 11.49
N ALA A 235 -20.25 -7.65 11.91
CA ALA A 235 -21.25 -8.34 11.07
C ALA A 235 -22.43 -7.43 10.63
N GLY A 236 -22.66 -6.31 11.31
CA GLY A 236 -23.66 -5.30 10.95
C GLY A 236 -23.19 -4.26 9.94
N SER A 237 -21.92 -4.30 9.49
CA SER A 237 -21.38 -3.35 8.52
C SER A 237 -22.10 -3.43 7.16
N GLU A 238 -22.17 -2.30 6.46
CA GLU A 238 -22.88 -2.19 5.17
C GLU A 238 -22.35 -3.19 4.13
N ILE A 239 -21.04 -3.45 4.13
CA ILE A 239 -20.39 -4.42 3.24
C ILE A 239 -21.00 -5.85 3.33
N PHE A 240 -21.55 -6.22 4.49
CA PHE A 240 -22.17 -7.54 4.74
C PHE A 240 -23.69 -7.53 4.63
N THR A 241 -24.32 -6.36 4.70
CA THR A 241 -25.77 -6.22 4.88
C THR A 241 -26.49 -5.62 3.66
N VAL A 242 -25.77 -4.92 2.79
CA VAL A 242 -26.34 -4.32 1.58
C VAL A 242 -26.14 -5.27 0.38
N PRO A 243 -27.21 -5.68 -0.32
CA PRO A 243 -27.10 -6.55 -1.49
C PRO A 243 -26.71 -5.79 -2.77
N LEU A 244 -26.02 -6.47 -3.70
CA LEU A 244 -25.53 -5.90 -4.97
C LEU A 244 -26.66 -5.31 -5.82
N ILE A 245 -27.84 -5.93 -5.83
CA ILE A 245 -29.01 -5.48 -6.61
C ILE A 245 -29.40 -4.02 -6.31
N ASN A 246 -29.06 -3.49 -5.14
CA ASN A 246 -29.33 -2.10 -4.78
C ASN A 246 -28.54 -1.09 -5.63
N PHE A 247 -27.51 -1.55 -6.35
CA PHE A 247 -26.66 -0.72 -7.22
C PHE A 247 -26.90 -0.99 -8.71
N ALA A 248 -27.95 -1.72 -9.07
CA ALA A 248 -28.31 -2.03 -10.46
C ALA A 248 -28.65 -0.78 -11.30
N GLY A 249 -28.40 -0.85 -12.61
CA GLY A 249 -28.67 0.24 -13.55
C GLY A 249 -27.69 1.41 -13.45
N LEU A 250 -28.05 2.56 -14.02
CA LEU A 250 -27.18 3.74 -14.05
C LEU A 250 -27.01 4.33 -12.63
N ASN A 251 -25.95 3.89 -11.96
CA ASN A 251 -25.52 4.39 -10.67
C ASN A 251 -24.07 4.86 -10.73
N ASN A 252 -23.74 5.79 -9.84
CA ASN A 252 -22.35 6.10 -9.57
C ASN A 252 -21.66 4.86 -8.96
N PRO A 253 -20.35 4.70 -9.20
CA PRO A 253 -19.54 3.64 -8.62
C PRO A 253 -19.72 3.48 -7.10
N VAL A 254 -19.77 2.22 -6.66
CA VAL A 254 -19.82 1.86 -5.24
C VAL A 254 -18.42 1.62 -4.71
N CYS A 255 -18.05 2.43 -3.73
CA CYS A 255 -16.79 2.37 -3.01
C CYS A 255 -17.01 1.53 -1.75
N MET A 256 -16.31 0.41 -1.66
CA MET A 256 -16.30 -0.48 -0.51
C MET A 256 -15.12 -0.08 0.36
N ASN A 257 -15.36 0.51 1.52
CA ASN A 257 -14.30 1.10 2.35
C ASN A 257 -13.68 0.05 3.28
N SER A 258 -12.40 0.22 3.65
CA SER A 258 -11.65 -0.69 4.51
C SER A 258 -12.25 -0.93 5.91
N ASN A 259 -13.18 -0.08 6.37
CA ASN A 259 -13.91 -0.27 7.63
C ASN A 259 -15.30 -0.92 7.46
N GLY A 260 -15.62 -1.41 6.25
CA GLY A 260 -16.88 -2.07 5.93
C GLY A 260 -18.07 -1.12 5.66
N THR A 261 -17.84 0.20 5.64
CA THR A 261 -18.86 1.16 5.15
C THR A 261 -18.88 1.23 3.63
N LEU A 262 -19.97 1.71 3.06
CA LEU A 262 -20.11 1.95 1.62
C LEU A 262 -20.21 3.44 1.33
N SER A 263 -19.72 3.86 0.17
CA SER A 263 -19.94 5.21 -0.35
C SER A 263 -20.17 5.19 -1.86
N ILE A 264 -20.85 6.21 -2.38
CA ILE A 264 -21.24 6.29 -3.79
C ILE A 264 -20.64 7.54 -4.38
N ASN A 265 -19.69 7.39 -5.30
CA ASN A 265 -18.92 8.51 -5.84
C ASN A 265 -18.66 8.36 -7.34
N PRO A 266 -18.70 9.46 -8.11
CA PRO A 266 -18.54 9.44 -9.56
C PRO A 266 -17.05 9.29 -9.97
N ILE A 267 -16.38 8.23 -9.51
CA ILE A 267 -14.98 7.90 -9.83
C ILE A 267 -14.92 6.60 -10.64
N PHE A 268 -14.69 6.72 -11.94
CA PHE A 268 -14.87 5.63 -12.89
C PHE A 268 -13.55 4.97 -13.26
N GLY A 269 -13.55 3.64 -13.43
CA GLY A 269 -12.32 2.89 -13.73
C GLY A 269 -11.75 3.25 -15.09
N ARG A 270 -12.64 3.49 -16.08
CA ARG A 270 -12.24 3.89 -17.43
C ARG A 270 -11.43 5.19 -17.47
N ASP A 271 -11.67 6.11 -16.53
CA ASP A 271 -11.07 7.45 -16.54
C ASP A 271 -9.56 7.38 -16.22
N TYR A 272 -9.09 6.25 -15.67
CA TYR A 272 -7.70 5.96 -15.32
C TYR A 272 -7.11 4.79 -16.13
N TYR A 273 -7.87 4.24 -17.07
CA TYR A 273 -7.44 3.11 -17.87
C TYR A 273 -6.27 3.51 -18.78
N GLN A 274 -5.16 2.77 -18.68
CA GLN A 274 -3.90 3.05 -19.38
C GLN A 274 -3.28 4.44 -19.10
N ASP A 275 -3.70 5.12 -18.04
CA ASP A 275 -3.16 6.41 -17.65
C ASP A 275 -1.86 6.27 -16.82
N GLU A 276 -1.05 7.33 -16.78
CA GLU A 276 0.20 7.34 -16.01
C GLU A 276 -0.08 7.12 -14.52
N GLY A 277 0.68 6.20 -13.89
CA GLY A 277 0.47 5.84 -12.49
C GLY A 277 -0.54 4.72 -12.25
N TYR A 278 -1.16 4.19 -13.31
CA TYR A 278 -2.15 3.12 -13.20
C TYR A 278 -1.76 1.88 -14.01
N GLY A 279 -1.88 0.72 -13.36
CA GLY A 279 -1.80 -0.59 -13.98
C GLY A 279 -3.19 -1.10 -14.35
N ASN A 280 -3.24 -2.09 -15.24
CA ASN A 280 -4.49 -2.69 -15.68
C ASN A 280 -4.33 -4.21 -15.75
N TYR A 281 -5.31 -4.93 -15.22
CA TYR A 281 -5.40 -6.38 -15.33
C TYR A 281 -6.77 -6.76 -15.88
N ILE A 282 -6.81 -7.78 -16.75
CA ILE A 282 -8.05 -8.30 -17.32
C ILE A 282 -8.25 -9.71 -16.77
N GLY A 283 -9.28 -9.86 -15.95
CA GLY A 283 -9.79 -11.15 -15.49
C GLY A 283 -10.92 -11.64 -16.36
N ASN A 284 -11.12 -12.96 -16.44
CA ASN A 284 -12.33 -13.52 -17.02
C ASN A 284 -13.14 -14.19 -15.91
N TYR A 285 -14.37 -13.71 -15.70
CA TYR A 285 -15.31 -14.29 -14.76
C TYR A 285 -16.40 -15.06 -15.50
N ALA A 286 -16.58 -16.34 -15.17
CA ALA A 286 -17.48 -17.22 -15.89
C ALA A 286 -18.92 -16.69 -15.92
N GLY A 287 -19.46 -16.51 -17.12
CA GLY A 287 -20.82 -16.00 -17.35
C GLY A 287 -21.02 -14.49 -17.10
N VAL A 288 -19.95 -13.76 -16.76
CA VAL A 288 -19.89 -12.29 -16.75
C VAL A 288 -19.04 -11.77 -17.91
N GLY A 289 -17.95 -12.49 -18.24
CA GLY A 289 -17.00 -12.12 -19.29
C GLY A 289 -15.77 -11.42 -18.74
N ASN A 290 -15.21 -10.50 -19.51
CA ASN A 290 -14.02 -9.77 -19.10
C ASN A 290 -14.35 -8.71 -18.03
N VAL A 291 -13.58 -8.78 -16.94
CA VAL A 291 -13.58 -7.84 -15.83
C VAL A 291 -12.24 -7.12 -15.84
N LEU A 292 -12.27 -5.81 -16.01
CA LEU A 292 -11.10 -4.96 -15.97
C LEU A 292 -10.86 -4.49 -14.55
N PHE A 293 -9.60 -4.56 -14.13
CA PHE A 293 -9.10 -4.07 -12.86
C PHE A 293 -8.08 -2.98 -13.15
N THR A 294 -8.50 -1.73 -13.03
CA THR A 294 -7.59 -0.57 -13.10
C THR A 294 -7.13 -0.24 -11.70
N TYR A 295 -5.83 -0.17 -11.47
CA TYR A 295 -5.28 -0.05 -10.11
C TYR A 295 -4.09 0.93 -10.05
N ALA A 296 -3.98 1.64 -8.95
CA ALA A 296 -2.86 2.55 -8.71
C ALA A 296 -1.57 1.75 -8.44
N ILE A 297 -0.47 2.08 -9.14
CA ILE A 297 0.81 1.36 -8.99
C ILE A 297 1.58 1.76 -7.72
N SER A 298 1.18 2.86 -7.09
CA SER A 298 1.72 3.31 -5.79
C SER A 298 0.72 4.22 -5.06
N PRO A 299 0.85 4.38 -3.72
CA PRO A 299 -0.09 5.16 -2.90
C PRO A 299 -0.28 6.64 -3.32
N GLN A 300 0.70 7.24 -3.99
CA GLN A 300 0.61 8.62 -4.50
C GLN A 300 -0.46 8.77 -5.60
N TYR A 301 -0.79 7.67 -6.29
CA TYR A 301 -1.84 7.62 -7.32
C TYR A 301 -3.20 7.16 -6.78
N TYR A 302 -3.34 7.02 -5.46
CA TYR A 302 -4.65 6.68 -4.90
C TYR A 302 -5.59 7.88 -5.03
N ILE A 303 -6.80 7.62 -5.52
CA ILE A 303 -7.78 8.67 -5.86
C ILE A 303 -8.68 8.93 -4.67
N TYR A 304 -8.98 10.19 -4.38
CA TYR A 304 -9.99 10.53 -3.38
C TYR A 304 -11.33 9.89 -3.74
N ALA A 305 -11.84 9.01 -2.86
CA ALA A 305 -13.10 8.33 -3.07
C ALA A 305 -14.20 8.95 -2.22
N SER A 306 -14.01 9.03 -0.91
CA SER A 306 -15.01 9.55 0.02
C SER A 306 -14.36 10.08 1.30
N VAL A 307 -15.17 10.60 2.22
CA VAL A 307 -14.75 10.98 3.57
C VAL A 307 -15.40 10.07 4.60
N CYS A 308 -14.61 9.59 5.57
CA CYS A 308 -15.13 9.13 6.84
C CYS A 308 -15.76 10.35 7.55
N GLN A 309 -17.01 10.25 8.00
CA GLN A 309 -17.71 11.38 8.61
C GLN A 309 -17.09 11.81 9.94
N LEU A 310 -16.42 10.88 10.65
CA LEU A 310 -15.79 11.12 11.95
C LEU A 310 -14.53 10.24 12.08
N PRO A 311 -13.33 10.83 12.14
CA PRO A 311 -12.95 12.20 11.74
C PRO A 311 -13.03 12.38 10.20
N ASN A 312 -13.22 13.61 9.73
CA ASN A 312 -13.30 14.03 8.32
C ASN A 312 -12.02 13.71 7.53
N VAL A 313 -11.77 12.43 7.27
CA VAL A 313 -10.55 11.91 6.64
C VAL A 313 -10.92 11.08 5.43
N ALA A 314 -10.14 11.23 4.36
CA ALA A 314 -10.44 10.65 3.07
C ALA A 314 -10.17 9.13 3.00
N TYR A 315 -11.11 8.38 2.46
CA TYR A 315 -10.84 7.10 1.81
C TYR A 315 -10.26 7.35 0.44
N LYS A 316 -9.22 6.60 0.08
CA LYS A 316 -8.66 6.65 -1.27
C LYS A 316 -8.82 5.32 -2.00
N ALA A 317 -9.33 5.40 -3.23
CA ALA A 317 -9.48 4.28 -4.13
C ALA A 317 -8.13 3.85 -4.69
N PHE A 318 -7.88 2.55 -4.67
CA PHE A 318 -6.65 1.96 -5.20
C PHE A 318 -6.90 0.94 -6.31
N VAL A 319 -8.14 0.42 -6.43
CA VAL A 319 -8.56 -0.52 -7.48
C VAL A 319 -9.99 -0.19 -7.90
N PHE A 320 -10.23 -0.28 -9.21
CA PHE A 320 -11.53 -0.16 -9.86
C PHE A 320 -11.82 -1.45 -10.62
N SER A 321 -12.91 -2.12 -10.28
CA SER A 321 -13.47 -3.24 -11.03
C SER A 321 -14.57 -2.75 -11.95
N TRP A 322 -14.39 -2.94 -13.25
CA TRP A 322 -15.32 -2.48 -14.29
C TRP A 322 -15.33 -3.45 -15.49
N SER A 323 -16.18 -3.20 -16.49
CA SER A 323 -16.22 -4.01 -17.72
C SER A 323 -16.33 -3.08 -18.92
N ASP A 324 -15.84 -3.51 -20.07
CA ASP A 324 -15.94 -2.79 -21.34
C ASP A 324 -16.28 -3.79 -22.46
N PRO A 325 -17.34 -3.58 -23.26
CA PRO A 325 -17.75 -4.49 -24.32
C PRO A 325 -16.84 -4.41 -25.55
N SER A 326 -15.96 -3.42 -25.66
CA SER A 326 -14.91 -3.42 -26.69
C SER A 326 -13.85 -4.49 -26.45
N VAL A 327 -13.77 -5.00 -25.21
CA VAL A 327 -12.96 -6.15 -24.82
C VAL A 327 -13.75 -7.46 -24.86
N ASP A 328 -15.03 -7.44 -25.25
CA ASP A 328 -15.91 -8.62 -25.43
C ASP A 328 -15.78 -9.26 -26.84
N ILE A 329 -14.83 -8.82 -27.69
CA ILE A 329 -14.42 -9.71 -28.78
C ILE A 329 -13.83 -10.93 -28.08
N PRO A 330 -14.35 -12.16 -28.32
CA PRO A 330 -13.63 -13.36 -27.98
C PRO A 330 -12.42 -13.36 -28.91
N GLU A 331 -11.39 -12.61 -28.53
CA GLU A 331 -10.08 -12.79 -29.07
C GLU A 331 -9.76 -14.24 -28.72
N ALA A 332 -9.71 -15.08 -29.75
CA ALA A 332 -9.46 -16.50 -29.60
C ALA A 332 -8.13 -16.66 -28.84
N GLU A 333 -8.24 -16.81 -27.52
CA GLU A 333 -7.16 -17.05 -26.57
C GLU A 333 -5.82 -16.45 -27.03
N THR A 334 -5.70 -15.13 -27.12
CA THR A 334 -4.36 -14.51 -27.07
C THR A 334 -3.90 -14.54 -25.62
N ILE A 335 -3.57 -15.74 -25.14
CA ILE A 335 -2.93 -15.93 -23.85
C ILE A 335 -1.56 -15.27 -23.99
N HIS A 336 -1.29 -14.20 -23.24
CA HIS A 336 0.06 -13.66 -23.06
C HIS A 336 0.95 -14.63 -22.26
N GLN A 337 0.92 -15.93 -22.58
CA GLN A 337 1.95 -16.87 -22.17
C GLN A 337 3.20 -16.52 -22.97
N SER A 338 4.23 -16.07 -22.26
CA SER A 338 5.53 -15.79 -22.86
C SER A 338 6.10 -17.09 -23.44
N PHE A 339 6.28 -17.17 -24.75
CA PHE A 339 7.06 -18.22 -25.39
C PHE A 339 8.44 -17.71 -25.80
N SER A 340 9.34 -18.65 -26.06
CA SER A 340 10.73 -18.35 -26.40
C SER A 340 11.04 -18.50 -27.88
N VAL A 341 11.99 -17.72 -28.37
CA VAL A 341 12.47 -17.77 -29.76
C VAL A 341 13.97 -17.53 -29.72
N TYR A 342 14.76 -18.46 -30.26
CA TYR A 342 16.22 -18.41 -30.19
C TYR A 342 16.89 -18.88 -31.49
N PRO A 343 17.88 -18.16 -32.02
CA PRO A 343 18.32 -16.85 -31.57
C PRO A 343 17.27 -15.75 -31.91
N ASN A 344 17.27 -14.67 -31.14
CA ASN A 344 16.54 -13.44 -31.45
C ASN A 344 17.32 -12.25 -30.87
N PRO A 345 18.00 -11.41 -31.67
CA PRO A 345 17.97 -11.34 -33.14
C PRO A 345 18.50 -12.60 -33.85
N PHE A 346 18.08 -12.85 -35.10
CA PHE A 346 18.51 -13.99 -35.92
C PHE A 346 19.04 -13.55 -37.31
N SER A 347 19.93 -14.35 -37.90
CA SER A 347 20.48 -14.12 -39.25
C SER A 347 19.85 -15.03 -40.31
N GLU A 348 19.82 -16.34 -40.06
CA GLU A 348 19.33 -17.35 -41.00
C GLU A 348 17.93 -17.87 -40.61
N GLY A 349 17.78 -18.26 -39.35
CA GLY A 349 16.52 -18.79 -38.82
C GLY A 349 16.51 -18.79 -37.31
N PHE A 350 15.40 -19.25 -36.74
CA PHE A 350 15.19 -19.31 -35.30
C PHE A 350 14.42 -20.57 -34.87
N TYR A 351 14.63 -20.95 -33.62
CA TYR A 351 14.06 -22.09 -32.95
C TYR A 351 12.95 -21.66 -31.99
N ILE A 352 11.85 -22.41 -31.97
CA ILE A 352 10.71 -22.20 -31.07
C ILE A 352 10.56 -23.44 -30.15
N PRO A 353 11.15 -23.43 -28.94
CA PRO A 353 11.10 -24.58 -28.04
C PRO A 353 9.67 -24.83 -27.51
N HIS A 354 9.39 -26.08 -27.13
CA HIS A 354 8.19 -26.50 -26.40
C HIS A 354 6.85 -26.41 -27.15
N PHE A 355 6.88 -26.27 -28.47
CA PHE A 355 5.71 -26.52 -29.33
C PHE A 355 5.88 -27.88 -30.00
N SER A 356 4.95 -28.81 -29.78
CA SER A 356 4.97 -30.18 -30.31
C SER A 356 3.71 -30.56 -31.08
N GLU A 357 2.71 -29.68 -31.09
CA GLU A 357 1.44 -29.86 -31.79
C GLU A 357 1.44 -29.11 -33.12
N LYS A 358 0.48 -29.43 -34.00
CA LYS A 358 0.27 -28.75 -35.30
C LYS A 358 0.07 -27.24 -35.08
N THR A 359 1.17 -26.50 -35.11
CA THR A 359 1.20 -25.08 -34.75
C THR A 359 1.43 -24.28 -36.01
N GLN A 360 0.48 -23.42 -36.36
CA GLN A 360 0.62 -22.46 -37.43
C GLN A 360 1.56 -21.34 -36.97
N ILE A 361 2.46 -20.95 -37.86
CA ILE A 361 3.39 -19.83 -37.72
C ILE A 361 2.95 -18.76 -38.71
N GLU A 362 2.80 -17.54 -38.21
CA GLU A 362 2.53 -16.36 -39.01
C GLU A 362 3.56 -15.27 -38.68
N ILE A 363 4.11 -14.62 -39.71
CA ILE A 363 5.04 -13.50 -39.53
C ILE A 363 4.46 -12.27 -40.22
N TYR A 364 4.36 -11.18 -39.47
CA TYR A 364 3.85 -9.90 -39.91
C TYR A 364 4.94 -8.83 -39.87
N ASP A 365 4.84 -7.82 -40.73
CA ASP A 365 5.62 -6.59 -40.57
C ASP A 365 5.07 -5.70 -39.44
N ILE A 366 5.73 -4.56 -39.22
CA ILE A 366 5.35 -3.56 -38.21
C ILE A 366 4.01 -2.86 -38.49
N HIS A 367 3.44 -3.02 -39.69
CA HIS A 367 2.12 -2.51 -40.06
C HIS A 367 1.06 -3.62 -40.06
N GLU A 368 1.36 -4.76 -39.40
CA GLU A 368 0.49 -5.94 -39.31
C GLU A 368 0.11 -6.56 -40.65
N LYS A 369 0.92 -6.38 -41.70
CA LYS A 369 0.75 -7.10 -42.95
C LYS A 369 1.37 -8.48 -42.84
N LEU A 370 0.59 -9.52 -43.12
CA LEU A 370 1.07 -10.91 -43.16
C LEU A 370 2.09 -11.09 -44.28
N ILE A 371 3.31 -11.52 -43.94
CA ILE A 371 4.41 -11.77 -44.89
C ILE A 371 4.64 -13.27 -45.08
N TYR A 372 4.42 -14.08 -44.04
CA TYR A 372 4.70 -15.50 -44.07
C TYR A 372 3.69 -16.30 -43.25
N HIS A 373 3.30 -17.46 -43.77
CA HIS A 373 2.45 -18.41 -43.08
C HIS A 373 2.93 -19.84 -43.38
N THR A 374 3.16 -20.65 -42.33
CA THR A 374 3.55 -22.07 -42.46
C THR A 374 3.09 -22.85 -41.23
N GLU A 375 3.27 -24.17 -41.24
CA GLU A 375 3.13 -25.01 -40.04
C GLU A 375 4.52 -25.32 -39.45
N LEU A 376 4.63 -25.36 -38.11
CA LEU A 376 5.85 -25.68 -37.38
C LEU A 376 6.24 -27.12 -37.65
N LYS A 377 7.46 -27.33 -38.17
CA LYS A 377 8.01 -28.65 -38.44
C LYS A 377 8.47 -29.31 -37.14
N ALA A 378 8.56 -30.64 -37.13
CA ALA A 378 8.96 -31.44 -35.95
C ALA A 378 10.32 -31.07 -35.33
N ASN A 379 11.20 -30.39 -36.08
CA ASN A 379 12.49 -29.91 -35.58
C ASN A 379 12.41 -28.48 -35.00
N ASN A 380 11.22 -27.88 -34.93
CA ASN A 380 10.92 -26.56 -34.37
C ASN A 380 11.78 -25.40 -34.89
N TRP A 381 12.40 -25.59 -36.07
CA TRP A 381 13.26 -24.61 -36.72
C TRP A 381 12.51 -23.92 -37.85
N VAL A 382 12.57 -22.58 -37.86
CA VAL A 382 11.95 -21.72 -38.87
C VAL A 382 13.06 -20.96 -39.59
N GLN A 383 13.09 -21.08 -40.92
CA GLN A 383 14.08 -20.43 -41.77
C GLN A 383 13.39 -19.52 -42.80
N PRO A 384 13.12 -18.25 -42.45
CA PRO A 384 12.44 -17.31 -43.33
C PRO A 384 13.45 -16.49 -44.16
N ASP A 385 14.08 -17.15 -45.13
CA ASP A 385 15.14 -16.57 -45.96
C ASP A 385 14.70 -15.31 -46.72
N PHE A 386 13.41 -15.20 -47.05
CA PHE A 386 12.80 -14.08 -47.78
C PHE A 386 12.61 -12.79 -46.96
N LEU A 387 12.74 -12.84 -45.63
CA LEU A 387 12.61 -11.63 -44.80
C LEU A 387 13.81 -10.71 -45.00
N SER A 388 13.56 -9.41 -45.12
CA SER A 388 14.62 -8.39 -45.09
C SER A 388 15.10 -8.15 -43.66
N LYS A 389 16.19 -7.40 -43.48
CA LYS A 389 16.62 -6.96 -42.14
C LYS A 389 15.57 -6.03 -41.55
N GLY A 390 15.16 -6.26 -40.31
CA GLY A 390 14.08 -5.50 -39.70
C GLY A 390 13.43 -6.17 -38.49
N VAL A 391 12.39 -5.51 -37.97
CA VAL A 391 11.57 -5.98 -36.86
C VAL A 391 10.28 -6.58 -37.40
N TYR A 392 9.88 -7.73 -36.86
CA TYR A 392 8.69 -8.46 -37.25
C TYR A 392 7.91 -8.94 -36.03
N ILE A 393 6.64 -9.25 -36.26
CA ILE A 393 5.76 -9.85 -35.27
C ILE A 393 5.55 -11.32 -35.68
N LEU A 394 5.98 -12.24 -34.81
CA LEU A 394 5.72 -13.67 -34.93
C LEU A 394 4.44 -14.01 -34.16
N LYS A 395 3.44 -14.58 -34.83
CA LYS A 395 2.28 -15.20 -34.19
C LYS A 395 2.34 -16.72 -34.34
N LEU A 396 1.99 -17.43 -33.28
CA LEU A 396 1.80 -18.87 -33.25
C LEU A 396 0.34 -19.17 -32.95
N LYS A 397 -0.22 -20.19 -33.59
CA LYS A 397 -1.61 -20.59 -33.38
C LYS A 397 -1.77 -22.10 -33.44
N ASN A 398 -2.45 -22.69 -32.47
CA ASN A 398 -2.89 -24.08 -32.51
C ASN A 398 -4.22 -24.22 -31.75
N ASP A 399 -4.67 -25.45 -31.53
CA ASP A 399 -5.95 -25.74 -30.84
C ASP A 399 -5.94 -25.33 -29.36
N LYS A 400 -4.77 -24.99 -28.79
CA LYS A 400 -4.59 -24.55 -27.39
C LYS A 400 -4.45 -23.04 -27.23
N GLY A 401 -4.52 -22.27 -28.33
CA GLY A 401 -4.52 -20.82 -28.28
C GLY A 401 -3.62 -20.14 -29.31
N SER A 402 -3.40 -18.84 -29.10
CA SER A 402 -2.53 -17.99 -29.91
C SER A 402 -1.51 -17.23 -29.07
N TRP A 403 -0.29 -17.12 -29.60
CA TRP A 403 0.82 -16.43 -28.94
C TRP A 403 1.48 -15.45 -29.89
N GLN A 404 1.99 -14.34 -29.36
CA GLN A 404 2.68 -13.31 -30.16
C GLN A 404 4.03 -12.92 -29.56
N LYS A 405 5.06 -12.73 -30.41
CA LYS A 405 6.38 -12.25 -29.99
C LYS A 405 7.06 -11.40 -31.07
N LYS A 406 7.77 -10.36 -30.64
CA LYS A 406 8.65 -9.57 -31.50
C LYS A 406 9.93 -10.34 -31.84
N ILE A 407 10.26 -10.45 -33.12
CA ILE A 407 11.52 -11.03 -33.62
C ILE A 407 12.28 -10.02 -34.47
N ILE A 408 13.61 -10.13 -34.51
CA ILE A 408 14.50 -9.19 -35.19
C ILE A 408 15.42 -9.96 -36.15
N LYS A 409 15.41 -9.62 -37.45
CA LYS A 409 16.34 -10.14 -38.46
C LYS A 409 17.45 -9.11 -38.72
N TYR A 410 18.72 -9.51 -38.65
CA TYR A 410 19.86 -8.59 -38.76
C TYR A 410 20.80 -8.85 -39.93
#